data_AF-A0A948XZH5-F1
#
_entry.id   AF-A0A948XZH5-F1
#
_cell.length_a   1.000
_cell.length_b   1.000
_cell.length_c   1.000
_cell.angle_alpha   90.00
_cell.angle_beta   90.00
_cell.angle_gamma   90.00
#
_symmetry.space_group_name_H-M   'P 1'
#
loop_
_entity.id
_entity.type
_entity.pdbx_description
1 polymer ?
#
loop_
_entity_poly.entity_id
_entity_poly.type
_entity_poly.pdbx_seq_one_letter_code
_entity_poly.pdbx_strand_id
1 'polypeptide(L)'
;MKGDIYHILNRGVDKRKIFLDERDYLRFVHNLYDFNNRNETFMSYHKRRSAIRKPTSDDDGLVDVLCWCLMSNHYHILVREKRDGGASMFSKKVNSSYTQYFNLKNERSGVLFQGKSKIILIKKDNHFTYLPFYIFANPIQLIDKNWKENGLSNQKQTIKFLEDYKWSSYLDIIGKDNFSFVTNQNKFFELFIADKKQFKKDFTEWLFGFTKAE
;
A
#
# COMPACT_ATOMS: atom_id res chain seq x y z
N MET A 1 -2.18 -9.37 -16.34
CA MET A 1 -1.20 -10.27 -16.98
C MET A 1 0.17 -9.99 -16.39
N LYS A 2 1.10 -10.94 -16.47
CA LYS A 2 2.49 -10.73 -16.07
C LYS A 2 3.03 -9.43 -16.69
N GLY A 3 3.53 -8.53 -15.83
CA GLY A 3 4.04 -7.22 -16.20
C GLY A 3 3.04 -6.07 -16.05
N ASP A 4 1.73 -6.36 -16.01
CA ASP A 4 0.70 -5.35 -15.82
C ASP A 4 0.75 -4.75 -14.42
N ILE A 5 0.31 -3.50 -14.32
CA ILE A 5 0.29 -2.75 -13.07
C ILE A 5 -1.15 -2.61 -12.61
N TYR A 6 -1.38 -2.91 -11.33
CA TYR A 6 -2.70 -2.84 -10.73
C TYR A 6 -2.69 -1.99 -9.46
N HIS A 7 -3.72 -1.17 -9.33
CA HIS A 7 -4.05 -0.51 -8.07
C HIS A 7 -5.08 -1.35 -7.32
N ILE A 8 -4.64 -1.92 -6.20
CA ILE A 8 -5.45 -2.73 -5.30
C ILE A 8 -5.93 -1.84 -4.15
N LEU A 9 -7.23 -1.80 -3.92
CA LEU A 9 -7.82 -1.09 -2.80
C LEU A 9 -9.04 -1.83 -2.23
N ASN A 10 -9.22 -1.71 -0.92
CA ASN A 10 -10.42 -2.16 -0.21
C ASN A 10 -10.64 -1.29 1.03
N ARG A 11 -11.85 -1.34 1.58
CA ARG A 11 -12.31 -0.53 2.71
C ARG A 11 -13.12 -1.41 3.66
N GLY A 12 -13.12 -1.06 4.95
CA GLY A 12 -13.97 -1.70 5.94
C GLY A 12 -15.46 -1.56 5.59
N VAL A 13 -16.25 -2.60 5.88
CA VAL A 13 -17.71 -2.52 5.79
C VAL A 13 -18.22 -1.34 6.61
N ASP A 14 -19.26 -0.66 6.13
CA ASP A 14 -19.83 0.55 6.75
C ASP A 14 -18.79 1.67 6.98
N LYS A 15 -17.74 1.71 6.15
CA LYS A 15 -16.59 2.63 6.27
C LYS A 15 -15.86 2.54 7.63
N ARG A 16 -16.04 1.44 8.37
CA ARG A 16 -15.47 1.25 9.70
C ARG A 16 -13.96 1.23 9.68
N LYS A 17 -13.35 1.59 10.81
CA LYS A 17 -11.91 1.41 11.00
C LYS A 17 -11.56 -0.08 10.92
N ILE A 18 -10.56 -0.39 10.11
CA ILE A 18 -9.98 -1.73 9.95
C ILE A 18 -8.64 -1.83 10.66
N PHE A 19 -8.01 -0.71 11.01
CA PHE A 19 -6.85 -0.64 11.90
C PHE A 19 -7.25 0.16 13.14
N LEU A 20 -7.28 -0.50 14.30
CA LEU A 20 -7.71 0.11 15.57
C LEU A 20 -6.51 0.56 16.41
N ASP A 21 -5.41 -0.16 16.31
CA ASP A 21 -4.15 0.17 16.97
C ASP A 21 -2.94 -0.07 16.06
N GLU A 22 -1.74 0.26 16.55
CA GLU A 22 -0.49 0.04 15.83
C GLU A 22 -0.23 -1.43 15.45
N ARG A 23 -0.67 -2.39 16.26
CA ARG A 23 -0.47 -3.83 16.00
C ARG A 23 -1.25 -4.27 14.77
N ASP A 24 -2.41 -3.68 14.54
CA ASP A 24 -3.23 -3.92 13.35
C ASP A 24 -2.51 -3.47 12.07
N TYR A 25 -1.94 -2.27 12.09
CA TYR A 25 -1.15 -1.78 10.97
C TYR A 25 0.09 -2.64 10.72
N LEU A 26 0.89 -2.94 11.77
CA LEU A 26 2.06 -3.81 11.64
C LEU A 26 1.70 -5.17 11.06
N ARG A 27 0.61 -5.78 11.55
CA ARG A 27 0.10 -7.05 11.04
C ARG A 27 -0.17 -6.96 9.54
N PHE A 28 -0.83 -5.91 9.09
CA PHE A 28 -1.18 -5.76 7.68
C PHE A 28 0.06 -5.57 6.82
N VAL A 29 1.03 -4.76 7.24
CA VAL A 29 2.32 -4.57 6.56
C VAL A 29 3.07 -5.90 6.46
N HIS A 30 3.17 -6.66 7.55
CA HIS A 30 3.77 -8.00 7.50
C HIS A 30 3.02 -8.93 6.55
N ASN A 31 1.70 -8.87 6.50
CA ASN A 31 0.92 -9.66 5.54
C ASN A 31 1.28 -9.31 4.08
N LEU A 32 1.59 -8.04 3.75
CA LEU A 32 2.05 -7.67 2.41
C LEU A 32 3.32 -8.41 2.00
N TYR A 33 4.21 -8.69 2.95
CA TYR A 33 5.42 -9.49 2.71
C TYR A 33 5.14 -10.99 2.77
N ASP A 34 4.59 -11.46 3.89
CA ASP A 34 4.42 -12.88 4.23
C ASP A 34 3.46 -13.63 3.30
N PHE A 35 2.60 -12.92 2.57
CA PHE A 35 1.67 -13.52 1.62
C PHE A 35 2.01 -13.28 0.15
N ASN A 36 3.10 -12.56 -0.14
CA ASN A 36 3.64 -12.43 -1.49
C ASN A 36 4.46 -13.67 -1.89
N ASN A 37 3.83 -14.85 -1.89
CA ASN A 37 4.44 -16.12 -2.26
C ASN A 37 3.45 -17.05 -2.96
N ARG A 38 3.96 -18.10 -3.59
CA ARG A 38 3.18 -19.10 -4.34
C ARG A 38 2.39 -20.09 -3.48
N ASN A 39 2.72 -20.24 -2.20
CA ASN A 39 2.12 -21.30 -1.38
C ASN A 39 0.60 -21.10 -1.28
N GLU A 40 -0.17 -22.13 -1.63
CA GLU A 40 -1.64 -22.12 -1.54
C GLU A 40 -2.14 -22.16 -0.09
N THR A 41 -1.28 -22.57 0.85
CA THR A 41 -1.65 -22.77 2.24
C THR A 41 -1.85 -21.43 2.96
N PHE A 42 -3.10 -21.15 3.33
CA PHE A 42 -3.47 -20.12 4.30
C PHE A 42 -3.07 -20.58 5.71
N MET A 43 -1.77 -20.67 5.99
CA MET A 43 -1.30 -21.05 7.32
C MET A 43 -1.59 -19.93 8.32
N SER A 44 -2.26 -20.29 9.42
CA SER A 44 -2.48 -19.41 10.56
C SER A 44 -1.13 -18.84 11.04
N TYR A 45 -1.13 -17.56 11.41
CA TYR A 45 0.08 -16.86 11.84
C TYR A 45 0.84 -17.61 12.95
N HIS A 46 0.12 -18.28 13.85
CA HIS A 46 0.70 -19.01 14.98
C HIS A 46 1.55 -20.21 14.54
N LYS A 47 1.22 -20.86 13.43
CA LYS A 47 2.02 -21.96 12.86
C LYS A 47 3.20 -21.48 12.01
N ARG A 48 3.33 -20.17 11.75
CA ARG A 48 4.37 -19.64 10.85
C ARG A 48 5.60 -19.06 11.52
N ARG A 49 5.61 -18.74 12.82
CA ARG A 49 6.84 -18.27 13.49
C ARG A 49 8.03 -19.24 13.34
N SER A 50 7.78 -20.53 13.18
CA SER A 50 8.79 -21.58 12.94
C SER A 50 9.03 -21.89 11.45
N ALA A 51 8.25 -21.35 10.52
CA ALA A 51 8.22 -21.77 9.11
C ALA A 51 8.23 -20.59 8.12
N ILE A 52 8.73 -19.41 8.52
CA ILE A 52 9.00 -18.29 7.60
C ILE A 52 10.19 -18.69 6.72
N ARG A 53 9.91 -19.45 5.67
CA ARG A 53 10.84 -19.61 4.56
C ARG A 53 10.88 -18.25 3.87
N LYS A 54 11.95 -17.49 4.07
CA LYS A 54 12.22 -16.26 3.30
C LYS A 54 12.03 -16.60 1.81
N PRO A 55 11.46 -15.70 0.99
CA PRO A 55 11.50 -15.86 -0.46
C PRO A 55 12.94 -16.22 -0.86
N THR A 56 13.12 -17.40 -1.45
CA THR A 56 14.45 -17.94 -1.75
C THR A 56 15.12 -17.22 -2.92
N SER A 57 14.37 -16.36 -3.62
CA SER A 57 14.87 -15.39 -4.59
C SER A 57 13.87 -14.25 -4.76
N ASP A 58 14.37 -13.11 -5.24
CA ASP A 58 13.57 -11.95 -5.65
C ASP A 58 12.55 -12.27 -6.75
N ASP A 59 12.58 -13.44 -7.39
CA ASP A 59 11.68 -13.82 -8.51
C ASP A 59 10.52 -14.76 -8.10
N ASP A 60 10.45 -15.18 -6.83
CA ASP A 60 9.42 -16.13 -6.38
C ASP A 60 8.06 -15.48 -6.09
N GLY A 61 8.00 -14.19 -5.79
CA GLY A 61 6.76 -13.48 -5.41
C GLY A 61 5.64 -13.51 -6.46
N LEU A 62 4.40 -13.29 -6.00
CA LEU A 62 3.22 -13.12 -6.86
C LEU A 62 3.25 -11.76 -7.60
N VAL A 63 3.77 -10.74 -6.91
CA VAL A 63 3.81 -9.36 -7.38
C VAL A 63 5.10 -8.66 -6.95
N ASP A 64 5.47 -7.60 -7.66
CA ASP A 64 6.32 -6.55 -7.12
C ASP A 64 5.41 -5.52 -6.45
N VAL A 65 5.54 -5.30 -5.14
CA VAL A 65 4.84 -4.19 -4.46
C VAL A 65 5.62 -2.90 -4.75
N LEU A 66 5.00 -1.99 -5.50
CA LEU A 66 5.64 -0.77 -5.99
C LEU A 66 5.50 0.38 -4.99
N CYS A 67 4.30 0.60 -4.46
CA CYS A 67 4.06 1.52 -3.36
C CYS A 67 2.77 1.17 -2.62
N TRP A 68 2.62 1.66 -1.39
CA TRP A 68 1.42 1.42 -0.60
C TRP A 68 1.17 2.51 0.44
N CYS A 69 -0.09 2.64 0.86
CA CYS A 69 -0.54 3.53 1.92
C CYS A 69 -1.74 2.91 2.65
N LEU A 70 -1.66 2.82 3.98
CA LEU A 70 -2.75 2.34 4.83
C LEU A 70 -3.43 3.53 5.50
N MET A 71 -4.75 3.60 5.41
CA MET A 71 -5.61 4.56 6.12
C MET A 71 -6.40 3.81 7.18
N SER A 72 -6.93 4.49 8.21
CA SER A 72 -7.61 3.79 9.33
C SER A 72 -8.76 2.86 8.91
N ASN A 73 -9.44 3.15 7.80
CA ASN A 73 -10.57 2.35 7.29
C ASN A 73 -10.37 1.76 5.89
N HIS A 74 -9.26 2.03 5.19
CA HIS A 74 -9.01 1.50 3.85
C HIS A 74 -7.51 1.47 3.54
N TYR A 75 -7.14 0.87 2.42
CA TYR A 75 -5.75 0.85 1.97
C TYR A 75 -5.65 1.04 0.46
N HIS A 76 -4.47 1.46 0.02
CA HIS A 76 -4.07 1.59 -1.39
C HIS A 76 -2.73 0.88 -1.59
N ILE A 77 -2.66 -0.05 -2.55
CA ILE A 77 -1.44 -0.78 -2.88
C ILE A 77 -1.28 -0.79 -4.39
N LEU A 78 -0.14 -0.32 -4.89
CA LEU A 78 0.23 -0.42 -6.29
C LEU A 78 1.16 -1.61 -6.47
N VAL A 79 0.81 -2.50 -7.39
CA VAL A 79 1.59 -3.71 -7.66
C VAL A 79 1.85 -3.89 -9.14
N ARG A 80 2.98 -4.50 -9.48
CA ARG A 80 3.21 -5.09 -10.80
C ARG A 80 3.05 -6.60 -10.69
N GLU A 81 2.23 -7.20 -11.55
CA GLU A 81 2.11 -8.65 -11.61
C GLU A 81 3.42 -9.30 -12.07
N LYS A 82 3.89 -10.29 -11.32
CA LYS A 82 5.02 -11.13 -11.76
C LYS A 82 4.56 -12.40 -12.45
N ARG A 83 3.27 -12.72 -12.30
CA ARG A 83 2.57 -13.87 -12.88
C ARG A 83 1.13 -13.50 -13.16
N ASP A 84 0.51 -14.19 -14.10
CA ASP A 84 -0.89 -13.99 -14.44
C ASP A 84 -1.79 -14.28 -13.23
N GLY A 85 -2.66 -13.33 -12.90
CA GLY A 85 -3.54 -13.42 -11.73
C GLY A 85 -2.84 -13.22 -10.38
N GLY A 86 -1.55 -12.86 -10.38
CA GLY A 86 -0.76 -12.62 -9.19
C GLY A 86 -1.36 -11.54 -8.28
N ALA A 87 -1.89 -10.44 -8.84
CA ALA A 87 -2.49 -9.36 -8.07
C ALA A 87 -3.76 -9.82 -7.34
N SER A 88 -4.58 -10.64 -8.01
CA SER A 88 -5.79 -11.22 -7.43
C SER A 88 -5.48 -12.20 -6.30
N MET A 89 -4.53 -13.12 -6.54
CA MET A 89 -4.10 -14.08 -5.53
C MET A 89 -3.46 -13.39 -4.32
N PHE A 90 -2.58 -12.43 -4.56
CA PHE A 90 -1.93 -11.61 -3.53
C PHE A 90 -2.97 -10.90 -2.66
N SER A 91 -3.90 -10.18 -3.30
CA SER A 91 -4.98 -9.46 -2.61
C SER A 91 -5.84 -10.40 -1.77
N LYS A 92 -6.24 -11.55 -2.32
CA LYS A 92 -7.03 -12.56 -1.59
C LYS A 92 -6.29 -13.06 -0.34
N LYS A 93 -5.00 -13.37 -0.45
CA LYS A 93 -4.19 -13.88 0.67
C LYS A 93 -4.05 -12.85 1.79
N VAL A 94 -3.70 -11.61 1.44
CA VAL A 94 -3.55 -10.51 2.41
C VAL A 94 -4.87 -10.25 3.14
N ASN A 95 -5.97 -10.07 2.41
CA ASN A 95 -7.27 -9.72 3.01
C ASN A 95 -7.86 -10.83 3.86
N SER A 96 -7.80 -12.09 3.39
CA SER A 96 -8.33 -13.23 4.14
C SER A 96 -7.57 -13.42 5.45
N SER A 97 -6.24 -13.36 5.42
CA SER A 97 -5.46 -13.49 6.64
C SER A 97 -5.67 -12.33 7.60
N TYR A 98 -5.77 -11.11 7.08
CA TYR A 98 -5.99 -9.95 7.94
C TYR A 98 -7.37 -10.01 8.60
N THR A 99 -8.40 -10.39 7.84
CA THR A 99 -9.75 -10.58 8.37
C THR A 99 -9.78 -11.63 9.48
N GLN A 100 -9.11 -12.77 9.30
CA GLN A 100 -9.00 -13.80 10.34
C GLN A 100 -8.32 -13.27 11.60
N TYR A 101 -7.18 -12.58 11.45
CA TYR A 101 -6.48 -11.96 12.57
C TYR A 101 -7.36 -10.95 13.30
N PHE A 102 -8.00 -10.03 12.57
CA PHE A 102 -8.84 -8.99 13.13
C PHE A 102 -10.03 -9.58 13.88
N ASN A 103 -10.69 -10.57 13.29
CA ASN A 103 -11.82 -11.26 13.91
C ASN A 103 -11.42 -11.98 15.20
N LEU A 104 -10.31 -12.74 15.17
CA LEU A 104 -9.79 -13.42 16.37
C LEU A 104 -9.40 -12.43 17.47
N LYS A 105 -8.68 -11.36 17.13
CA LYS A 105 -8.22 -10.34 18.09
C LYS A 105 -9.39 -9.63 18.79
N ASN A 106 -10.48 -9.40 18.07
CA ASN A 106 -11.61 -8.60 18.55
C ASN A 106 -12.83 -9.44 18.94
N GLU A 107 -12.69 -10.78 19.03
CA GLU A 107 -13.79 -11.70 19.34
C GLU A 107 -15.00 -11.52 18.41
N ARG A 108 -14.72 -11.26 17.13
CA ARG A 108 -15.72 -11.04 16.08
C ARG A 108 -15.79 -12.22 15.14
N SER A 109 -16.91 -12.31 14.43
CA SER A 109 -17.09 -13.13 13.25
C SER A 109 -17.62 -12.30 12.08
N GLY A 110 -17.59 -12.87 10.87
CA GLY A 110 -18.13 -12.25 9.66
C GLY A 110 -17.13 -11.42 8.85
N VAL A 111 -17.67 -10.62 7.93
CA VAL A 111 -16.89 -9.83 6.96
C VAL A 111 -16.29 -8.59 7.60
N LEU A 112 -15.02 -8.29 7.27
CA LEU A 112 -14.35 -7.05 7.66
C LEU A 112 -14.39 -6.01 6.55
N PHE A 113 -14.16 -6.43 5.31
CA PHE A 113 -14.06 -5.57 4.13
C PHE A 113 -15.36 -5.53 3.33
N GLN A 114 -15.58 -4.44 2.58
CA GLN A 114 -16.71 -4.25 1.68
C GLN A 114 -16.56 -5.11 0.42
N GLY A 115 -16.75 -6.42 0.58
CA GLY A 115 -16.63 -7.41 -0.49
C GLY A 115 -15.19 -7.63 -0.96
N LYS A 116 -15.06 -8.08 -2.21
CA LYS A 116 -13.75 -8.32 -2.84
C LYS A 116 -13.03 -6.99 -3.08
N SER A 117 -11.71 -7.00 -2.92
CA SER A 117 -10.89 -5.82 -3.23
C SER A 117 -11.05 -5.42 -4.70
N LYS A 118 -11.06 -4.11 -4.94
CA LYS A 118 -10.97 -3.58 -6.30
C LYS A 118 -9.53 -3.74 -6.76
N ILE A 119 -9.36 -4.31 -7.96
CA ILE A 119 -8.05 -4.55 -8.59
C ILE A 119 -8.12 -3.89 -9.96
N ILE A 120 -7.67 -2.63 -10.01
CA ILE A 120 -7.86 -1.76 -11.16
C ILE A 120 -6.61 -1.81 -12.02
N LEU A 121 -6.73 -2.25 -13.28
CA LEU A 121 -5.64 -2.21 -14.25
C LEU A 121 -5.27 -0.76 -14.55
N ILE A 122 -3.98 -0.44 -14.44
CA ILE A 122 -3.43 0.87 -14.71
C ILE A 122 -2.83 0.89 -16.11
N LYS A 123 -3.31 1.81 -16.94
CA LYS A 123 -2.72 2.08 -18.25
C LYS A 123 -1.50 2.99 -18.06
N LYS A 124 -0.45 2.77 -18.84
CA LYS A 124 0.74 3.63 -18.88
C LYS A 124 0.48 4.86 -19.76
N ASP A 125 -0.43 5.72 -19.32
CA ASP A 125 -0.71 7.01 -19.95
C ASP A 125 0.01 8.15 -19.20
N ASN A 126 -0.25 9.41 -19.58
CA ASN A 126 0.38 10.57 -18.97
C ASN A 126 0.09 10.72 -17.46
N HIS A 127 -0.98 10.11 -16.95
CA HIS A 127 -1.31 10.14 -15.52
C HIS A 127 -0.60 9.05 -14.72
N PHE A 128 -0.06 8.03 -15.38
CA PHE A 128 0.65 6.92 -14.76
C PHE A 128 1.73 7.39 -13.77
N THR A 129 2.56 8.35 -14.18
CA THR A 129 3.70 8.84 -13.40
C THR A 129 3.27 9.50 -12.08
N TYR A 130 2.07 10.08 -12.03
CA TYR A 130 1.54 10.75 -10.84
C TYR A 130 0.80 9.81 -9.88
N LEU A 131 0.51 8.57 -10.28
CA LEU A 131 -0.26 7.64 -9.45
C LEU A 131 0.36 7.39 -8.06
N PRO A 132 1.68 7.20 -7.90
CA PRO A 132 2.30 7.13 -6.58
C PRO A 132 2.08 8.38 -5.74
N PHE A 133 2.05 9.57 -6.36
CA PHE A 133 1.83 10.83 -5.64
C PHE A 133 0.43 10.88 -5.03
N TYR A 134 -0.59 10.53 -5.81
CA TYR A 134 -1.96 10.41 -5.28
C TYR A 134 -2.06 9.39 -4.14
N ILE A 135 -1.33 8.26 -4.23
CA ILE A 135 -1.30 7.26 -3.17
C ILE A 135 -0.66 7.84 -1.89
N PHE A 136 0.52 8.44 -2.00
CA PHE A 136 1.26 9.01 -0.86
C PHE A 136 0.64 10.26 -0.27
N ALA A 137 -0.20 10.99 -1.02
CA ALA A 137 -0.95 12.14 -0.52
C ALA A 137 -2.24 11.76 0.24
N ASN A 138 -2.69 10.50 0.21
CA ASN A 138 -3.90 10.09 0.94
C ASN A 138 -3.89 10.43 2.45
N PRO A 139 -2.78 10.24 3.19
CA PRO A 139 -2.72 10.55 4.62
C PRO A 139 -3.02 12.01 4.95
N ILE A 140 -2.82 12.96 4.03
CA ILE A 140 -3.07 14.39 4.25
C ILE A 140 -4.50 14.64 4.72
N GLN A 141 -5.47 13.84 4.26
CA GLN A 141 -6.88 13.95 4.69
C GLN A 141 -7.10 13.79 6.20
N LEU A 142 -6.11 13.25 6.93
CA LEU A 142 -6.15 13.10 8.38
C LEU A 142 -5.84 14.41 9.12
N ILE A 143 -5.12 15.34 8.50
CA ILE A 143 -4.73 16.64 9.07
C ILE A 143 -5.38 17.83 8.36
N ASP A 144 -5.77 17.66 7.10
CA ASP A 144 -6.44 18.66 6.28
C ASP A 144 -7.48 17.96 5.39
N LYS A 145 -8.73 17.91 5.83
CA LYS A 145 -9.78 17.07 5.21
C LYS A 145 -10.15 17.50 3.79
N ASN A 146 -10.08 18.80 3.50
CA ASN A 146 -10.56 19.40 2.25
C ASN A 146 -9.40 19.93 1.39
N TRP A 147 -8.19 19.39 1.60
CA TRP A 147 -6.97 19.85 0.93
C TRP A 147 -7.03 19.72 -0.60
N LYS A 148 -7.84 18.78 -1.10
CA LYS A 148 -8.01 18.57 -2.55
C LYS A 148 -8.88 19.64 -3.20
N GLU A 149 -9.79 20.24 -2.43
CA GLU A 149 -10.68 21.29 -2.87
C GLU A 149 -10.08 22.68 -2.64
N ASN A 150 -9.43 22.89 -1.50
CA ASN A 150 -8.98 24.20 -1.04
C ASN A 150 -7.47 24.44 -1.21
N GLY A 151 -6.72 23.43 -1.65
CA GLY A 151 -5.27 23.42 -1.53
C GLY A 151 -4.80 23.16 -0.08
N LEU A 152 -3.49 23.13 0.12
CA LEU A 152 -2.90 22.85 1.42
C LEU A 152 -2.97 24.05 2.35
N SER A 153 -3.59 23.87 3.52
CA SER A 153 -3.65 24.94 4.54
C SER A 153 -2.27 25.30 5.10
N ASN A 154 -1.36 24.31 5.21
CA ASN A 154 0.01 24.52 5.66
C ASN A 154 0.97 23.50 5.03
N GLN A 155 1.76 23.96 4.06
CA GLN A 155 2.72 23.13 3.32
C GLN A 155 3.78 22.50 4.23
N LYS A 156 4.38 23.28 5.14
CA LYS A 156 5.44 22.80 6.04
C LYS A 156 4.94 21.72 7.00
N GLN A 157 3.77 21.92 7.59
CA GLN A 157 3.14 20.92 8.47
C GLN A 157 2.76 19.66 7.69
N THR A 158 2.28 19.81 6.46
CA THR A 158 1.92 18.67 5.59
C THR A 158 3.13 17.80 5.28
N ILE A 159 4.24 18.39 4.86
CA ILE A 159 5.47 17.63 4.56
C ILE A 159 5.98 16.93 5.83
N LYS A 160 6.02 17.64 6.96
CA LYS A 160 6.42 17.02 8.24
C LYS A 160 5.53 15.82 8.57
N PHE A 161 4.22 15.98 8.46
CA PHE A 161 3.27 14.89 8.73
C PHE A 161 3.48 13.68 7.82
N LEU A 162 3.67 13.87 6.51
CA LEU A 162 3.94 12.77 5.57
C LEU A 162 5.27 12.08 5.88
N GLU A 163 6.28 12.84 6.30
CA GLU A 163 7.59 12.32 6.71
C GLU A 163 7.58 11.61 8.08
N ASP A 164 6.52 11.77 8.87
CA ASP A 164 6.28 11.07 10.14
C ASP A 164 5.26 9.91 9.98
N TYR A 165 4.54 9.84 8.85
CA TYR A 165 3.48 8.86 8.59
C TYR A 165 4.03 7.50 8.16
N LYS A 166 4.41 6.68 9.14
CA LYS A 166 4.99 5.33 8.92
C LYS A 166 4.07 4.33 8.21
N TRP A 167 2.76 4.58 8.12
CA TRP A 167 1.81 3.67 7.49
C TRP A 167 1.70 3.83 5.98
N SER A 168 2.83 4.10 5.34
CA SER A 168 3.00 4.13 3.88
C SER A 168 4.43 3.76 3.51
N SER A 169 4.65 3.38 2.25
CA SER A 169 6.01 3.21 1.72
C SER A 169 6.69 4.52 1.33
N TYR A 170 6.08 5.69 1.60
CA TYR A 170 6.64 6.99 1.21
C TYR A 170 8.05 7.19 1.77
N LEU A 171 8.23 6.87 3.06
CA LEU A 171 9.53 6.97 3.74
C LEU A 171 10.60 6.16 3.01
N ASP A 172 10.31 4.91 2.66
CA ASP A 172 11.25 4.03 1.95
C ASP A 172 11.66 4.63 0.59
N ILE A 173 10.68 5.19 -0.14
CA ILE A 173 10.89 5.82 -1.45
C ILE A 173 11.75 7.09 -1.33
N ILE A 174 11.60 7.90 -0.28
CA ILE A 174 12.44 9.09 -0.08
C ILE A 174 13.77 8.79 0.64
N GLY A 175 14.09 7.53 0.89
CA GLY A 175 15.36 7.10 1.47
C GLY A 175 15.43 7.04 2.99
N LYS A 176 14.28 7.07 3.68
CA LYS A 176 14.17 6.82 5.12
C LYS A 176 13.69 5.39 5.34
N ASP A 177 14.51 4.54 5.96
CA ASP A 177 14.13 3.14 6.21
C ASP A 177 12.89 3.07 7.11
N ASN A 178 11.90 2.27 6.70
CA ASN A 178 10.65 2.06 7.42
C ASN A 178 10.20 0.60 7.33
N PHE A 179 9.71 0.19 6.15
CA PHE A 179 9.32 -1.20 5.87
C PHE A 179 9.83 -1.60 4.49
N SER A 180 11.11 -1.30 4.26
CA SER A 180 11.79 -1.48 2.98
C SER A 180 11.73 -2.92 2.46
N PHE A 181 11.56 -3.91 3.33
CA PHE A 181 11.38 -5.32 2.98
C PHE A 181 10.07 -5.61 2.20
N VAL A 182 9.06 -4.74 2.25
CA VAL A 182 7.81 -4.91 1.50
C VAL A 182 7.95 -4.39 0.07
N THR A 183 8.63 -3.27 -0.12
CA THR A 183 8.58 -2.47 -1.35
C THR A 183 9.75 -2.84 -2.28
N ASN A 184 9.46 -3.21 -3.52
CA ASN A 184 10.49 -3.39 -4.55
C ASN A 184 10.90 -2.01 -5.11
N GLN A 185 11.78 -1.30 -4.40
CA GLN A 185 12.23 0.05 -4.75
C GLN A 185 12.94 0.09 -6.11
N ASN A 186 13.74 -0.93 -6.44
CA ASN A 186 14.44 -1.00 -7.71
C ASN A 186 13.42 -0.99 -8.87
N LYS A 187 12.38 -1.83 -8.78
CA LYS A 187 11.34 -1.88 -9.81
C LYS A 187 10.47 -0.62 -9.84
N PHE A 188 10.24 0.00 -8.68
CA PHE A 188 9.55 1.29 -8.61
C PHE A 188 10.29 2.35 -9.42
N PHE A 189 11.58 2.58 -9.15
CA PHE A 189 12.35 3.61 -9.84
C PHE A 189 12.60 3.32 -11.31
N GLU A 190 12.71 2.04 -11.69
CA GLU A 190 12.74 1.64 -13.11
C GLU A 190 11.45 2.06 -13.85
N LEU A 191 10.29 1.95 -13.21
CA LEU A 191 8.99 2.24 -13.84
C LEU A 191 8.63 3.73 -13.84
N PHE A 192 8.98 4.45 -12.79
CA PHE A 192 8.62 5.87 -12.61
C PHE A 192 9.75 6.83 -12.98
N ILE A 193 10.88 6.31 -13.49
CA ILE A 193 12.03 7.07 -14.04
C ILE A 193 12.46 8.21 -13.11
N ALA A 194 12.72 7.87 -11.85
CA ALA A 194 13.16 8.82 -10.84
C ALA A 194 14.25 8.19 -9.97
N ASP A 195 15.03 9.03 -9.28
CA ASP A 195 15.77 8.61 -8.08
C ASP A 195 15.05 9.13 -6.82
N LYS A 196 15.54 8.74 -5.64
CA LYS A 196 14.93 9.11 -4.35
C LYS A 196 14.82 10.63 -4.15
N LYS A 197 15.85 11.37 -4.53
CA LYS A 197 15.92 12.83 -4.38
C LYS A 197 15.00 13.51 -5.38
N GLN A 198 15.04 13.09 -6.64
CA GLN A 198 14.19 13.59 -7.70
C GLN A 198 12.72 13.32 -7.41
N PHE A 199 12.36 12.09 -6.98
CA PHE A 199 11.01 11.74 -6.60
C PHE A 199 10.48 12.62 -5.47
N LYS A 200 11.28 12.87 -4.42
CA LYS A 200 10.88 13.75 -3.31
C LYS A 200 10.61 15.17 -3.81
N LYS A 201 11.48 15.69 -4.68
CA LYS A 201 11.33 17.01 -5.29
C LYS A 201 10.02 17.09 -6.09
N ASP A 202 9.82 16.18 -7.04
CA ASP A 202 8.66 16.17 -7.94
C ASP A 202 7.35 15.98 -7.18
N PHE A 203 7.35 15.09 -6.17
CA PHE A 203 6.19 14.90 -5.30
C PHE A 203 5.85 16.19 -4.54
N THR A 204 6.86 16.91 -4.03
CA THR A 204 6.66 18.15 -3.29
C THR A 204 6.16 19.28 -4.19
N GLU A 205 6.74 19.43 -5.39
CA GLU A 205 6.31 20.41 -6.39
C GLU A 205 4.89 20.13 -6.88
N TRP A 206 4.57 18.88 -7.21
CA TRP A 206 3.22 18.44 -7.55
C TRP A 206 2.24 18.73 -6.42
N LEU A 207 2.62 18.44 -5.17
CA LEU A 207 1.76 18.59 -4.01
C LEU A 207 1.46 20.08 -3.71
N PHE A 208 2.43 20.96 -3.90
CA PHE A 208 2.27 22.40 -3.68
C PHE A 208 1.54 23.10 -4.83
N GLY A 209 1.71 22.60 -6.06
CA GLY A 209 0.97 23.03 -7.23
C GLY A 209 -0.42 22.37 -7.37
N PHE A 210 -0.82 21.51 -6.43
CA PHE A 210 -2.11 20.84 -6.47
C PHE A 210 -3.25 21.82 -6.17
N THR A 211 -3.68 22.53 -7.20
CA THR A 211 -5.02 23.09 -7.31
C THR A 211 -5.78 22.19 -8.25
N LYS A 212 -7.02 21.82 -7.93
CA LYS A 212 -7.88 20.94 -8.74
C LYS A 212 -7.74 21.34 -10.22
N ALA A 213 -7.00 20.57 -11.01
CA ALA A 213 -7.06 20.68 -12.46
C ALA A 213 -8.49 20.30 -12.83
N GLU A 214 -9.19 21.20 -13.52
CA GLU A 214 -10.55 21.02 -14.00
C GLU A 214 -10.72 19.71 -14.80
#